data_AF-A0A0P9D134-F1
#
_entry.id   AF-A0A0P9D134-F1
#
_cell.length_a   1.000
_cell.length_b   1.000
_cell.length_c   1.000
_cell.angle_alpha   90.00
_cell.angle_beta   90.00
_cell.angle_gamma   90.00
#
_symmetry.space_group_name_H-M   'P 1'
#
loop_
_entity.id
_entity.type
_entity.pdbx_description
1 polymer ?
#
loop_
_entity_poly.entity_id
_entity_poly.type
_entity_poly.pdbx_seq_one_letter_code
_entity_poly.pdbx_strand_id
1 'polypeptide(L)'
;GKSPAANATGVAAGTSVAATFSEAVTGVSGTSFTLTPAGGADVAATVTYDAASKTATLVPSAALSPNTTYTASLAPAITDAAGNPLAATSWSFTTAAADTTAPTVTATTPAANATGVATSTSVAATFSEAVTGVSASTFTLSGPSGAVAATVSYNSSTKVATLAPSAALAANTT
;
A
#
# COMPACT_ATOMS: atom_id res chain seq x y z
N GLY A 1 16.86 10.27 -13.59
CA GLY A 1 16.57 9.09 -12.75
C GLY A 1 15.28 8.43 -13.19
N LYS A 2 15.06 7.15 -12.87
CA LYS A 2 13.85 6.37 -13.23
C LYS A 2 13.23 5.79 -11.96
N SER A 3 11.92 5.93 -11.78
CA SER A 3 11.16 5.32 -10.69
C SER A 3 9.88 4.70 -11.23
N PRO A 4 9.52 3.45 -10.89
CA PRO A 4 10.40 2.43 -10.31
C PRO A 4 11.72 2.30 -11.09
N ALA A 5 12.77 1.82 -10.42
CA ALA A 5 14.05 1.59 -11.07
C ALA A 5 13.91 0.55 -12.20
N ALA A 6 14.80 0.61 -13.19
CA ALA A 6 14.81 -0.36 -14.27
C ALA A 6 14.99 -1.79 -13.72
N ASN A 7 14.13 -2.71 -14.17
CA ASN A 7 14.04 -4.10 -13.73
C ASN A 7 13.67 -4.30 -12.25
N ALA A 8 13.10 -3.27 -11.59
CA ALA A 8 12.57 -3.45 -10.24
C ALA A 8 11.45 -4.51 -10.24
N THR A 9 11.44 -5.35 -9.21
CA THR A 9 10.40 -6.36 -8.98
C THR A 9 9.68 -6.07 -7.66
N GLY A 10 8.50 -6.69 -7.45
CA GLY A 10 7.74 -6.47 -6.21
C GLY A 10 7.18 -5.05 -6.07
N VAL A 11 7.04 -4.33 -7.18
CA VAL A 11 6.52 -2.96 -7.16
C VAL A 11 5.05 -2.98 -6.78
N ALA A 12 4.65 -2.14 -5.83
CA ALA A 12 3.24 -2.03 -5.43
C ALA A 12 2.37 -1.61 -6.63
N ALA A 13 1.23 -2.26 -6.83
CA ALA A 13 0.38 -2.04 -8.00
C ALA A 13 -0.21 -0.62 -8.10
N GLY A 14 -0.22 0.16 -7.01
CA GLY A 14 -0.61 1.58 -6.99
C GLY A 14 0.54 2.57 -7.20
N THR A 15 1.73 2.11 -7.61
CA THR A 15 2.91 2.97 -7.75
C THR A 15 2.80 3.89 -8.96
N SER A 16 3.12 5.19 -8.77
CA SER A 16 3.33 6.13 -9.87
C SER A 16 4.70 5.92 -10.51
N VAL A 17 4.81 6.21 -11.81
CA VAL A 17 6.05 6.10 -12.57
C VAL A 17 6.63 7.50 -12.78
N ALA A 18 7.92 7.69 -12.59
CA ALA A 18 8.58 8.98 -12.74
C ALA A 18 9.90 8.89 -13.50
N ALA A 19 10.21 9.97 -14.21
CA ALA A 19 11.49 10.20 -14.87
C ALA A 19 12.01 11.60 -14.55
N THR A 20 13.24 11.68 -14.05
CA THR A 20 13.94 12.95 -13.81
C THR A 20 14.95 13.21 -14.92
N PHE A 21 14.81 14.35 -15.59
CA PHE A 21 15.66 14.78 -16.71
C PHE A 21 16.89 15.55 -16.20
N SER A 22 17.96 15.60 -17.00
CA SER A 22 19.17 16.38 -16.69
C SER A 22 18.92 17.90 -16.76
N GLU A 23 17.97 18.31 -17.58
CA GLU A 23 17.58 19.70 -17.80
C GLU A 23 16.06 19.87 -17.87
N ALA A 24 15.61 21.12 -17.95
CA ALA A 24 14.20 21.42 -18.13
C ALA A 24 13.76 21.03 -19.56
N VAL A 25 12.59 20.39 -19.67
CA VAL A 25 12.05 19.92 -20.95
C VAL A 25 10.62 20.39 -21.17
N THR A 26 10.20 20.39 -22.43
CA THR A 26 8.82 20.61 -22.88
C THR A 26 8.30 19.36 -23.58
N GLY A 27 7.00 19.31 -23.88
CA GLY A 27 6.39 18.20 -24.64
C GLY A 27 6.07 16.94 -23.83
N VAL A 28 6.28 16.95 -22.50
CA VAL A 28 5.85 15.86 -21.60
C VAL A 28 4.33 15.81 -21.52
N SER A 29 3.74 14.69 -21.89
CA SER A 29 2.28 14.45 -21.90
C SER A 29 1.97 12.96 -21.91
N GLY A 30 0.68 12.59 -21.90
CA GLY A 30 0.24 11.20 -22.00
C GLY A 30 0.56 10.49 -23.31
N THR A 31 1.00 11.19 -24.36
CA THR A 31 1.43 10.57 -25.63
C THR A 31 2.95 10.42 -25.74
N SER A 32 3.70 11.17 -24.93
CA SER A 32 5.17 11.17 -24.94
C SER A 32 5.79 10.53 -23.71
N PHE A 33 4.98 10.28 -22.67
CA PHE A 33 5.31 9.42 -21.54
C PHE A 33 4.18 8.40 -21.37
N THR A 34 4.43 7.15 -21.74
CA THR A 34 3.44 6.07 -21.71
C THR A 34 3.88 4.94 -20.81
N LEU A 35 2.92 4.12 -20.38
CA LEU A 35 3.13 2.90 -19.61
C LEU A 35 2.34 1.77 -20.26
N THR A 36 3.00 0.68 -20.63
CA THR A 36 2.37 -0.46 -21.32
C THR A 36 2.65 -1.77 -20.58
N PRO A 37 1.66 -2.64 -20.34
CA PRO A 37 1.94 -4.01 -19.93
C PRO A 37 2.54 -4.79 -21.11
N ALA A 38 3.32 -5.83 -20.81
CA ALA A 38 3.86 -6.72 -21.84
C ALA A 38 2.74 -7.29 -22.74
N GLY A 39 2.78 -6.95 -24.04
CA GLY A 39 1.82 -7.44 -25.03
C GLY A 39 0.42 -6.79 -24.99
N GLY A 40 0.21 -5.72 -24.22
CA GLY A 40 -1.07 -5.02 -24.14
C GLY A 40 -1.02 -3.57 -24.63
N ALA A 41 -2.16 -2.88 -24.50
CA ALA A 41 -2.32 -1.47 -24.84
C ALA A 41 -1.85 -0.55 -23.69
N ASP A 42 -1.64 0.73 -24.00
CA ASP A 42 -1.27 1.76 -23.04
C ASP A 42 -2.23 1.82 -21.83
N VAL A 43 -1.65 1.92 -20.64
CA VAL A 43 -2.36 2.13 -19.39
C VAL A 43 -2.89 3.56 -19.36
N ALA A 44 -4.20 3.72 -19.12
CA ALA A 44 -4.79 5.02 -18.87
C ALA A 44 -4.15 5.68 -17.64
N ALA A 45 -3.61 6.89 -17.83
CA ALA A 45 -2.85 7.60 -16.81
C ALA A 45 -2.93 9.11 -16.99
N THR A 46 -2.69 9.84 -15.90
CA THR A 46 -2.41 11.29 -15.94
C THR A 46 -0.91 11.51 -15.92
N VAL A 47 -0.41 12.38 -16.81
CA VAL A 47 1.00 12.76 -16.86
C VAL A 47 1.17 14.22 -16.48
N THR A 48 2.08 14.51 -15.57
CA THR A 48 2.46 15.86 -15.13
C THR A 48 3.97 16.06 -15.24
N TYR A 49 4.41 17.30 -15.41
CA TYR A 49 5.82 17.66 -15.37
C TYR A 49 6.04 18.82 -14.38
N ASP A 50 6.97 18.64 -13.45
CA ASP A 50 7.47 19.69 -12.57
C ASP A 50 8.83 20.17 -13.09
N ALA A 51 8.87 21.43 -13.55
CA ALA A 51 10.08 22.04 -14.08
C ALA A 51 11.15 22.32 -13.02
N ALA A 52 10.77 22.54 -11.76
CA ALA A 52 11.72 22.84 -10.69
C ALA A 52 12.55 21.59 -10.32
N SER A 53 11.89 20.44 -10.20
CA SER A 53 12.54 19.15 -9.98
C SER A 53 12.92 18.41 -11.27
N LYS A 54 12.58 18.97 -12.44
CA LYS A 54 12.76 18.36 -13.77
C LYS A 54 12.20 16.95 -13.83
N THR A 55 11.06 16.71 -13.19
CA THR A 55 10.50 15.37 -13.01
C THR A 55 9.15 15.26 -13.72
N ALA A 56 9.05 14.31 -14.65
CA ALA A 56 7.78 13.86 -15.18
C ALA A 56 7.23 12.73 -14.30
N THR A 57 5.94 12.77 -14.01
CA THR A 57 5.23 11.77 -13.23
C THR A 57 4.01 11.29 -14.02
N LEU A 58 3.90 9.99 -14.19
CA LEU A 58 2.76 9.27 -14.75
C LEU A 58 2.05 8.54 -13.61
N VAL A 59 0.79 8.88 -13.40
CA VAL A 59 -0.08 8.30 -12.37
C VAL A 59 -1.15 7.45 -13.06
N PRO A 60 -1.08 6.11 -12.99
CA PRO A 60 -2.13 5.24 -13.51
C PRO A 60 -3.51 5.59 -12.90
N SER A 61 -4.57 5.57 -13.70
CA SER A 61 -5.93 5.89 -13.22
C SER A 61 -6.56 4.77 -12.39
N ALA A 62 -5.98 3.57 -12.44
CA ALA A 62 -6.38 2.40 -11.66
C ALA A 62 -5.14 1.63 -11.22
N ALA A 63 -5.30 0.76 -10.22
CA ALA A 63 -4.24 -0.15 -9.79
C ALA A 63 -3.79 -1.03 -10.96
N LEU A 64 -2.48 -1.17 -11.12
CA LEU A 64 -1.87 -2.03 -12.11
C LEU A 64 -2.17 -3.50 -11.78
N SER A 65 -2.16 -4.36 -12.80
CA SER A 65 -2.33 -5.80 -12.62
C SER A 65 -1.18 -6.37 -11.79
N PRO A 66 -1.43 -7.29 -10.86
CA PRO A 66 -0.39 -7.96 -10.09
C PRO A 66 0.45 -8.87 -10.99
N ASN A 67 1.68 -9.17 -10.55
CA ASN A 67 2.63 -10.05 -11.24
C ASN A 67 2.78 -9.75 -12.75
N THR A 68 2.76 -8.47 -13.12
CA THR A 68 2.76 -8.03 -14.52
C THR A 68 3.96 -7.13 -14.77
N THR A 69 4.68 -7.40 -15.85
CA THR A 69 5.77 -6.53 -16.32
C THR A 69 5.19 -5.38 -17.13
N TYR A 70 5.51 -4.17 -16.72
CA TYR A 70 5.18 -2.94 -17.41
C TYR A 70 6.42 -2.27 -17.97
N THR A 71 6.29 -1.61 -19.12
CA THR A 71 7.33 -0.82 -19.77
C THR A 71 6.89 0.63 -19.82
N ALA A 72 7.68 1.49 -19.18
CA ALA A 72 7.57 2.93 -19.27
C ALA A 72 8.39 3.44 -20.46
N SER A 73 7.81 4.29 -21.30
CA SER A 73 8.46 4.80 -22.53
C SER A 73 8.40 6.32 -22.60
N LEU A 74 9.51 6.93 -23.00
CA LEU A 74 9.63 8.37 -23.27
C LEU A 74 9.96 8.58 -24.75
N ALA A 75 9.15 9.39 -25.43
CA ALA A 75 9.24 9.62 -26.86
C ALA A 75 10.02 10.91 -27.24
N PRO A 76 10.55 11.02 -28.47
CA PRO A 76 11.29 12.21 -28.94
C PRO A 76 10.47 13.50 -29.04
N ALA A 77 9.15 13.44 -28.84
CA ALA A 77 8.30 14.63 -28.73
C ALA A 77 8.63 15.48 -27.48
N ILE A 78 9.39 14.92 -26.54
CA ILE A 78 9.97 15.67 -25.41
C ILE A 78 11.24 16.37 -25.92
N THR A 79 11.34 17.68 -25.72
CA THR A 79 12.47 18.50 -26.20
C THR A 79 13.03 19.38 -25.09
N ASP A 80 14.29 19.79 -25.19
CA ASP A 80 14.84 20.87 -24.34
C ASP A 80 14.34 22.27 -24.79
N ALA A 81 14.82 23.32 -24.12
CA ALA A 81 14.45 24.71 -24.43
C ALA A 81 14.99 25.20 -25.80
N ALA A 82 16.01 24.55 -26.35
CA ALA A 82 16.55 24.83 -27.68
C ALA A 82 15.85 24.03 -28.80
N GLY A 83 14.92 23.16 -28.45
CA GLY A 83 14.18 22.31 -29.39
C GLY A 83 14.90 21.01 -29.75
N ASN A 84 15.95 20.61 -29.04
CA ASN A 84 16.60 19.33 -29.28
C ASN A 84 15.73 18.18 -28.73
N PRO A 85 15.41 17.17 -29.55
CA PRO A 85 14.55 16.07 -29.12
C PRO A 85 15.29 15.09 -28.21
N LEU A 86 14.54 14.54 -27.24
CA LEU A 86 14.98 13.44 -26.40
C LEU A 86 15.28 12.21 -27.27
N ALA A 87 16.42 11.58 -27.03
CA ALA A 87 16.65 10.23 -27.54
C ALA A 87 15.66 9.27 -26.88
N ALA A 88 14.80 8.62 -27.67
CA ALA A 88 13.77 7.71 -27.17
C ALA A 88 14.37 6.71 -26.17
N THR A 89 13.71 6.53 -25.03
CA THR A 89 14.18 5.63 -23.99
C THR A 89 13.02 4.95 -23.30
N SER A 90 13.26 3.74 -22.81
CA SER A 90 12.29 2.99 -22.04
C SER A 90 12.98 2.26 -20.87
N TRP A 91 12.16 1.75 -19.98
CA TRP A 91 12.57 0.80 -18.94
C TRP A 91 11.36 0.01 -18.47
N SER A 92 11.60 -1.14 -17.86
CA SER A 92 10.53 -1.99 -17.34
C SER A 92 10.63 -2.18 -15.84
N PHE A 93 9.52 -2.55 -15.22
CA PHE A 93 9.42 -3.04 -13.85
C PHE A 93 8.30 -4.07 -13.74
N THR A 94 8.31 -4.89 -12.71
CA THR A 94 7.31 -5.93 -12.46
C THR A 94 6.58 -5.67 -11.16
N THR A 95 5.25 -5.64 -11.22
CA THR A 95 4.40 -5.49 -10.04
C THR A 95 4.49 -6.71 -9.12
N ALA A 96 4.27 -6.51 -7.82
CA ALA A 96 4.19 -7.60 -6.86
C ALA A 96 3.08 -8.60 -7.25
N ALA A 97 3.26 -9.86 -6.87
CA ALA A 97 2.18 -10.83 -6.92
C ALA A 97 1.02 -10.39 -6.02
N ALA A 98 -0.19 -10.84 -6.35
CA ALA A 98 -1.33 -10.63 -5.47
C ALA A 98 -1.07 -11.35 -4.14
N ASP A 99 -1.38 -10.68 -3.03
CA ASP A 99 -1.40 -11.36 -1.74
C ASP A 99 -2.64 -12.25 -1.67
N THR A 100 -2.42 -13.55 -1.56
CA THR A 100 -3.46 -14.57 -1.43
C THR A 100 -3.38 -15.30 -0.09
N THR A 101 -2.46 -14.90 0.79
CA THR A 101 -2.34 -15.49 2.12
C THR A 101 -3.39 -14.85 3.02
N ALA A 102 -4.21 -15.67 3.69
CA ALA A 102 -5.17 -15.14 4.64
C ALA A 102 -4.49 -14.77 5.96
N PRO A 103 -4.92 -13.68 6.63
CA PRO A 103 -4.38 -13.32 7.93
C PRO A 103 -4.73 -14.39 8.97
N THR A 104 -3.80 -14.62 9.90
CA THR A 104 -4.00 -15.50 11.06
C THR A 104 -3.71 -14.75 12.35
N VAL A 105 -4.29 -15.19 13.47
CA VAL A 105 -3.92 -14.70 14.80
C VAL A 105 -2.74 -15.51 15.30
N THR A 106 -1.62 -14.86 15.56
CA THR A 106 -0.35 -15.49 15.99
C THR A 106 -0.17 -15.47 17.50
N ALA A 107 -0.81 -14.56 18.20
CA ALA A 107 -0.79 -14.49 19.67
C ALA A 107 -2.05 -13.80 20.22
N THR A 108 -2.42 -14.16 21.44
CA THR A 108 -3.44 -13.46 22.23
C THR A 108 -2.91 -13.09 23.61
N THR A 109 -3.43 -12.02 24.17
CA THR A 109 -3.18 -11.63 25.57
C THR A 109 -4.50 -11.20 26.20
N PRO A 110 -4.88 -11.70 27.38
CA PRO A 110 -4.30 -12.85 28.06
C PRO A 110 -4.23 -14.10 27.17
N ALA A 111 -3.34 -15.04 27.52
CA ALA A 111 -3.30 -16.34 26.84
C ALA A 111 -4.63 -17.08 27.03
N ALA A 112 -4.96 -17.97 26.09
CA ALA A 112 -6.14 -18.82 26.23
C ALA A 112 -6.11 -19.59 27.56
N ASN A 113 -7.23 -19.55 28.29
CA ASN A 113 -7.39 -20.16 29.62
C ASN A 113 -6.49 -19.59 30.72
N ALA A 114 -5.96 -18.36 30.54
CA ALA A 114 -5.25 -17.68 31.62
C ALA A 114 -6.17 -17.48 32.84
N THR A 115 -5.66 -17.80 34.03
CA THR A 115 -6.35 -17.59 35.31
C THR A 115 -5.67 -16.47 36.09
N GLY A 116 -6.37 -15.88 37.06
CA GLY A 116 -5.82 -14.80 37.89
C GLY A 116 -5.55 -13.49 37.13
N VAL A 117 -6.21 -13.28 35.99
CA VAL A 117 -6.11 -12.06 35.20
C VAL A 117 -6.82 -10.91 35.94
N ALA A 118 -6.18 -9.74 35.99
CA ALA A 118 -6.79 -8.56 36.59
C ALA A 118 -8.04 -8.13 35.81
N THR A 119 -9.08 -7.70 36.51
CA THR A 119 -10.37 -7.35 35.90
C THR A 119 -10.31 -6.11 35.00
N SER A 120 -9.24 -5.32 35.08
CA SER A 120 -8.97 -4.17 34.19
C SER A 120 -8.04 -4.51 33.02
N THR A 121 -7.66 -5.79 32.85
CA THR A 121 -6.75 -6.19 31.77
C THR A 121 -7.40 -5.98 30.41
N SER A 122 -6.67 -5.33 29.51
CA SER A 122 -7.05 -5.27 28.10
C SER A 122 -6.76 -6.59 27.39
N VAL A 123 -7.60 -6.95 26.44
CA VAL A 123 -7.40 -8.11 25.58
C VAL A 123 -6.70 -7.65 24.30
N ALA A 124 -5.77 -8.44 23.79
CA ALA A 124 -5.06 -8.17 22.55
C ALA A 124 -4.95 -9.40 21.67
N ALA A 125 -4.93 -9.17 20.36
CA ALA A 125 -4.67 -10.17 19.33
C ALA A 125 -3.60 -9.64 18.38
N THR A 126 -2.57 -10.44 18.13
CA THR A 126 -1.51 -10.14 17.16
C THR A 126 -1.80 -10.91 15.87
N PHE A 127 -1.77 -10.23 14.73
CA PHE A 127 -2.02 -10.82 13.42
C PHE A 127 -0.69 -11.15 12.69
N SER A 128 -0.72 -12.13 11.79
CA SER A 128 0.43 -12.48 10.93
C SER A 128 0.82 -11.35 9.98
N GLU A 129 -0.15 -10.53 9.58
CA GLU A 129 -0.02 -9.43 8.63
C GLU A 129 -0.89 -8.24 9.04
N ALA A 130 -0.72 -7.12 8.34
CA ALA A 130 -1.57 -5.97 8.58
C ALA A 130 -3.01 -6.28 8.12
N VAL A 131 -4.00 -6.00 8.97
CA VAL A 131 -5.42 -6.25 8.67
C VAL A 131 -6.21 -4.94 8.65
N THR A 132 -7.37 -4.97 8.03
CA THR A 132 -8.35 -3.86 8.06
C THR A 132 -9.67 -4.34 8.68
N GLY A 133 -10.55 -3.41 9.05
CA GLY A 133 -11.86 -3.74 9.61
C GLY A 133 -11.87 -4.10 11.10
N VAL A 134 -10.74 -3.98 11.80
CA VAL A 134 -10.68 -4.12 13.27
C VAL A 134 -11.45 -2.97 13.91
N SER A 135 -12.52 -3.31 14.65
CA SER A 135 -13.40 -2.35 15.31
C SER A 135 -14.17 -3.04 16.44
N ALA A 136 -14.98 -2.28 17.19
CA ALA A 136 -15.82 -2.84 18.26
C ALA A 136 -16.91 -3.81 17.78
N SER A 137 -17.22 -3.87 16.48
CA SER A 137 -18.17 -4.86 15.93
C SER A 137 -17.49 -6.15 15.46
N THR A 138 -16.17 -6.14 15.25
CA THR A 138 -15.40 -7.29 14.75
C THR A 138 -14.44 -7.86 15.79
N PHE A 139 -14.11 -7.09 16.81
CA PHE A 139 -13.41 -7.53 18.01
C PHE A 139 -14.26 -7.20 19.23
N THR A 140 -14.92 -8.22 19.76
CA THR A 140 -15.87 -8.10 20.88
C THR A 140 -15.35 -8.85 22.09
N LEU A 141 -15.73 -8.38 23.28
CA LEU A 141 -15.52 -9.08 24.53
C LEU A 141 -16.89 -9.46 25.11
N SER A 142 -17.01 -10.71 25.52
CA SER A 142 -18.20 -11.22 26.21
C SER A 142 -17.76 -11.80 27.55
N GLY A 143 -18.58 -11.61 28.57
CA GLY A 143 -18.45 -12.28 29.85
C GLY A 143 -19.73 -13.03 30.22
N PRO A 144 -19.85 -13.50 31.47
CA PRO A 144 -20.98 -14.33 31.90
C PRO A 144 -22.35 -13.64 31.82
N SER A 145 -22.38 -12.31 31.88
CA SER A 145 -23.60 -11.51 31.77
C SER A 145 -23.87 -10.99 30.34
N GLY A 146 -23.11 -11.47 29.35
CA GLY A 146 -23.23 -11.06 27.95
C GLY A 146 -22.11 -10.13 27.49
N ALA A 147 -22.40 -9.31 26.47
CA ALA A 147 -21.43 -8.43 25.85
C ALA A 147 -20.88 -7.39 26.84
N VAL A 148 -19.56 -7.19 26.82
CA VAL A 148 -18.84 -6.20 27.61
C VAL A 148 -18.55 -4.99 26.74
N ALA A 149 -18.99 -3.81 27.18
CA ALA A 149 -18.66 -2.56 26.50
C ALA A 149 -17.15 -2.29 26.57
N ALA A 150 -16.53 -2.05 25.42
CA ALA A 150 -15.09 -1.86 25.29
C ALA A 150 -14.74 -0.89 24.15
N THR A 151 -13.55 -0.32 24.22
CA THR A 151 -12.93 0.40 23.10
C THR A 151 -11.95 -0.53 22.37
N VAL A 152 -11.86 -0.37 21.05
CA VAL A 152 -10.95 -1.16 20.21
C VAL A 152 -9.99 -0.21 19.49
N SER A 153 -8.71 -0.58 19.50
CA SER A 153 -7.66 0.07 18.71
C SER A 153 -6.86 -0.97 17.92
N TYR A 154 -6.24 -0.53 16.83
CA TYR A 154 -5.36 -1.36 16.02
C TYR A 154 -4.11 -0.58 15.60
N ASN A 155 -2.95 -1.19 15.77
CA ASN A 155 -1.67 -0.66 15.28
C ASN A 155 -1.19 -1.54 14.12
N SER A 156 -1.22 -1.01 12.90
CA SER A 156 -0.84 -1.74 11.69
C SER A 156 0.66 -2.03 11.59
N SER A 157 1.51 -1.25 12.26
CA SER A 157 2.95 -1.48 12.29
C SER A 157 3.33 -2.65 13.19
N THR A 158 2.70 -2.77 14.35
CA THR A 158 2.90 -3.92 15.26
C THR A 158 1.95 -5.09 14.97
N LYS A 159 0.93 -4.87 14.14
CA LYS A 159 -0.15 -5.82 13.82
C LYS A 159 -0.94 -6.26 15.04
N VAL A 160 -1.04 -5.39 16.05
CA VAL A 160 -1.73 -5.69 17.31
C VAL A 160 -3.06 -4.94 17.37
N ALA A 161 -4.15 -5.70 17.56
CA ALA A 161 -5.43 -5.15 17.99
C ALA A 161 -5.52 -5.21 19.51
N THR A 162 -6.05 -4.16 20.13
CA THR A 162 -6.28 -4.09 21.57
C THR A 162 -7.72 -3.70 21.85
N LEU A 163 -8.37 -4.47 22.71
CA LEU A 163 -9.70 -4.24 23.24
C LEU A 163 -9.57 -3.94 24.73
N ALA A 164 -9.95 -2.73 25.13
CA ALA A 164 -9.93 -2.27 26.51
C ALA A 164 -11.36 -2.21 27.06
N PRO A 165 -11.72 -3.00 28.10
CA PRO A 165 -13.01 -2.88 28.77
C PRO A 165 -13.23 -1.44 29.26
N SER A 166 -14.44 -0.93 29.05
CA SER A 166 -14.83 0.43 29.47
C SER A 166 -15.00 0.57 31.00
N ALA A 167 -15.12 -0.56 31.69
CA ALA A 167 -15.13 -0.68 33.14
C ALA A 167 -14.43 -1.99 33.54
N ALA A 168 -14.01 -2.09 34.80
CA ALA A 168 -13.47 -3.34 35.33
C ALA A 168 -14.49 -4.48 35.19
N LEU A 169 -14.03 -5.64 34.72
CA LEU A 169 -14.83 -6.86 34.65
C LEU A 169 -15.24 -7.31 36.06
N ALA A 170 -16.31 -8.09 36.16
CA ALA A 170 -16.63 -8.76 37.42
C ALA A 170 -15.52 -9.78 37.76
N ALA A 171 -15.21 -9.93 39.05
CA ALA A 171 -14.22 -10.92 39.49
C ALA A 171 -14.76 -12.35 39.28
N ASN A 172 -13.84 -13.30 39.05
CA ASN A 172 -14.15 -14.73 38.83
C ASN A 172 -15.06 -15.00 37.63
N THR A 173 -14.99 -14.18 36.60
CA THR A 173 -15.68 -14.40 35.33
C THR A 173 -14.79 -15.11 34.32
N THR A 174 -15.40 -15.97 33.50
CA THR A 174 -14.82 -16.54 32.27
C THR A 174 -15.38 -15.85 31.04
#